data_AF-A0A5R9DVR8-F1
#
_entry.id   AF-A0A5R9DVR8-F1
#
_cell.length_a   1.000
_cell.length_b   1.000
_cell.length_c   1.000
_cell.angle_alpha   90.00
_cell.angle_beta   90.00
_cell.angle_gamma   90.00
#
_symmetry.space_group_name_H-M   'P 1'
#
loop_
_entity.id
_entity.type
_entity.pdbx_description
1 polymer ?
#
loop_
_entity_poly.entity_id
_entity_poly.type
_entity_poly.pdbx_seq_one_letter_code
_entity_poly.pdbx_strand_id
1 'polypeptide(L)'
;MVGFKSGLFWGAFFGGLAGLMNAPKSGKETREDLKHFIDTTTDDVNDVRYKVDNLRMSVQKLTQEGMDSVKTATDGIQTSLQHFEEETTPRINRIQRHIEDLNEDIEEQVEEINLNN
;
A
#
# COMPACT_ATOMS: atom_id res chain seq x y z
N MET A 1 -20.29 -3.54 12.14
CA MET A 1 -20.37 -2.05 12.06
C MET A 1 -21.23 -1.39 13.16
N VAL A 2 -21.76 -2.13 14.15
CA VAL A 2 -22.73 -1.57 15.13
C VAL A 2 -22.06 -0.69 16.22
N GLY A 3 -20.79 -0.92 16.55
CA GLY A 3 -20.14 -0.27 17.70
C GLY A 3 -19.95 1.24 17.61
N PHE A 4 -19.50 1.77 16.46
CA PHE A 4 -19.18 3.19 16.33
C PHE A 4 -20.42 4.10 16.36
N LYS A 5 -21.48 3.74 15.62
CA LYS A 5 -22.72 4.53 15.54
C LYS A 5 -23.43 4.59 16.89
N SER A 6 -23.53 3.46 17.58
CA SER A 6 -24.14 3.38 18.91
C SER A 6 -23.30 4.10 19.97
N GLY A 7 -21.97 4.00 19.91
CA GLY A 7 -21.06 4.75 20.80
C GLY A 7 -21.16 6.27 20.60
N LEU A 8 -21.20 6.73 19.35
CA LEU A 8 -21.39 8.14 19.02
C LEU A 8 -22.74 8.68 19.52
N PHE A 9 -23.81 7.89 19.37
CA PHE A 9 -25.15 8.27 19.85
C PHE A 9 -25.19 8.44 21.37
N TRP A 10 -24.76 7.41 22.12
CA TRP A 10 -24.79 7.47 23.58
C TRP A 10 -23.81 8.51 24.14
N GLY A 11 -22.65 8.69 23.49
CA GLY A 11 -21.69 9.74 23.83
C GLY A 11 -22.26 11.14 23.64
N ALA A 12 -22.91 11.41 22.50
CA ALA A 12 -23.58 12.69 22.26
C ALA A 12 -24.76 12.92 23.21
N PHE A 13 -25.52 11.87 23.53
CA PHE A 13 -26.66 11.97 24.44
C PHE A 13 -26.23 12.34 25.87
N PHE A 14 -25.36 11.52 26.48
CA PHE A 14 -24.90 11.79 27.85
C PHE A 14 -23.98 13.01 27.93
N GLY A 15 -23.13 13.22 26.92
CA GLY A 15 -22.27 14.40 26.82
C GLY A 15 -23.07 15.69 26.65
N GLY A 16 -24.14 15.67 25.84
CA GLY A 16 -25.05 16.81 25.68
C GLY A 16 -25.78 17.14 26.98
N LEU A 17 -26.30 16.14 27.70
CA LEU A 17 -26.95 16.36 28.99
C LEU A 17 -25.99 16.92 30.04
N ALA A 18 -24.79 16.33 30.17
CA ALA A 18 -23.78 16.81 31.11
C ALA A 18 -23.28 18.23 30.76
N GLY A 19 -23.08 18.50 29.47
CA GLY A 19 -22.67 19.82 28.97
C GLY A 19 -23.71 20.90 29.19
N LEU A 20 -25.00 20.60 28.95
CA LEU A 20 -26.09 21.53 29.21
C LEU A 20 -26.28 21.80 30.71
N MET A 21 -26.12 20.78 31.55
CA MET A 21 -26.22 20.91 33.02
C MET A 21 -25.09 21.76 33.61
N ASN A 22 -23.88 21.68 33.04
CA ASN A 22 -22.71 22.42 33.50
C ASN A 22 -22.43 23.69 32.69
N ALA A 23 -23.41 24.17 31.92
CA ALA A 23 -23.25 25.37 31.11
C ALA A 23 -23.13 26.61 32.02
N PRO A 24 -22.06 27.42 31.90
CA PRO A 24 -21.81 28.56 32.78
C PRO A 24 -22.70 29.79 32.49
N LYS A 25 -23.47 29.76 31.39
CA LYS A 25 -24.28 30.88 30.89
C LYS A 25 -25.76 30.68 31.18
N SER A 26 -26.54 31.76 31.14
CA SER A 26 -27.99 31.68 31.30
C SER A 26 -28.62 30.89 30.15
N GLY A 27 -29.70 30.13 30.40
CA GLY A 27 -30.31 29.27 29.37
C GLY A 27 -30.81 30.01 28.12
N LYS A 28 -31.10 31.32 28.23
CA LYS A 28 -31.42 32.17 27.06
C LYS A 28 -30.18 32.39 26.20
N GLU A 29 -29.07 32.79 26.83
CA GLU A 29 -27.79 33.02 26.16
C GLU A 29 -27.23 31.71 25.57
N THR A 30 -27.33 30.59 26.29
CA THR A 30 -26.93 29.27 25.77
C THR A 30 -27.70 28.88 24.52
N ARG A 31 -29.00 29.20 24.42
CA ARG A 31 -29.80 28.90 23.22
C ARG A 31 -29.43 29.79 22.04
N GLU A 32 -29.15 31.07 22.28
CA GLU A 32 -28.69 32.01 21.26
C GLU A 32 -27.31 31.60 20.73
N ASP A 33 -26.38 31.26 21.63
CA ASP A 33 -25.04 30.75 21.27
C ASP A 33 -25.13 29.43 20.50
N LEU A 34 -26.00 28.50 20.94
CA LEU A 34 -26.16 27.20 20.27
C LEU A 34 -26.72 27.38 18.85
N LYS A 35 -27.65 28.32 18.66
CA LYS A 35 -28.18 28.64 17.33
C LYS A 35 -27.09 29.19 16.41
N HIS A 36 -26.33 30.17 16.88
CA HIS A 36 -25.22 30.73 16.11
C HIS A 36 -24.17 29.66 15.79
N PHE A 37 -23.82 28.83 16.77
CA PHE A 37 -22.89 27.72 16.59
C PHE A 37 -23.37 26.73 15.53
N ILE A 38 -24.65 26.34 15.56
CA ILE A 38 -25.23 25.43 14.56
C ILE A 38 -25.20 26.07 13.17
N ASP A 39 -25.57 27.34 13.05
CA ASP A 39 -25.59 28.05 11.77
C ASP A 39 -24.18 28.13 11.16
N THR A 40 -23.16 28.56 11.93
CA THR A 40 -21.77 28.62 11.45
C THR A 40 -21.18 27.22 11.19
N THR A 41 -21.43 26.25 12.06
CA THR A 41 -20.89 24.89 11.91
C THR A 41 -21.50 24.17 10.71
N THR A 42 -22.72 24.50 10.31
CA THR A 42 -23.36 23.89 9.14
C THR A 42 -22.58 24.19 7.85
N ASP A 43 -22.11 25.42 7.69
CA ASP A 43 -21.32 25.83 6.53
C ASP A 43 -19.94 25.14 6.52
N ASP A 44 -19.27 25.09 7.68
CA ASP A 44 -17.97 24.42 7.83
C ASP A 44 -18.07 22.91 7.57
N VAL A 45 -19.13 22.26 8.05
CA VAL A 45 -19.34 20.82 7.81
C VAL A 45 -19.58 20.53 6.34
N ASN A 46 -20.24 21.42 5.60
CA ASN A 46 -20.46 21.26 4.16
C ASN A 46 -19.14 21.38 3.38
N ASP A 47 -18.27 22.33 3.74
CA ASP A 47 -16.92 22.44 3.16
C ASP A 47 -16.06 21.20 3.48
N VAL A 48 -16.09 20.71 4.72
CA VAL A 48 -15.37 19.49 5.11
C VAL A 48 -15.87 18.28 4.33
N ARG A 49 -17.19 18.11 4.18
CA ARG A 49 -17.77 17.03 3.36
C ARG A 49 -17.26 17.09 1.92
N TYR A 50 -17.29 18.28 1.32
CA TYR A 50 -16.79 18.50 -0.03
C TYR A 50 -15.30 18.14 -0.17
N LYS A 51 -14.47 18.58 0.78
CA LYS A 51 -13.04 18.26 0.82
C LYS A 51 -12.78 16.76 0.99
N VAL A 52 -13.53 16.09 1.85
CA VAL A 52 -13.40 14.64 2.08
C VAL A 52 -13.82 13.84 0.85
N ASP A 53 -14.89 14.24 0.17
CA ASP A 53 -15.34 13.56 -1.05
C ASP A 53 -14.37 13.76 -2.21
N ASN A 54 -13.81 14.97 -2.36
CA ASN A 54 -12.73 15.22 -3.30
C ASN A 54 -11.48 14.38 -3.00
N LEU A 55 -11.07 14.31 -1.72
CA LEU A 55 -9.94 13.49 -1.31
C LEU A 55 -10.17 12.01 -1.62
N ARG A 56 -11.38 11.49 -1.35
CA ARG A 56 -11.76 10.11 -1.70
C ARG A 56 -11.66 9.86 -3.20
N MET A 57 -12.17 10.78 -4.03
CA MET A 57 -12.08 10.67 -5.48
C MET A 57 -10.62 10.71 -5.95
N SER A 58 -9.79 11.61 -5.41
CA SER A 58 -8.36 11.67 -5.73
C SER A 58 -7.62 10.40 -5.34
N VAL A 59 -7.90 9.84 -4.16
CA VAL A 59 -7.32 8.56 -3.72
C VAL A 59 -7.79 7.41 -4.62
N GLN A 60 -9.07 7.36 -4.99
CA GLN A 60 -9.59 6.34 -5.92
C GLN A 60 -8.92 6.45 -7.28
N LYS A 61 -8.79 7.66 -7.84
CA LYS A 61 -8.14 7.90 -9.13
C LYS A 61 -6.65 7.54 -9.10
N LEU A 62 -5.92 7.95 -8.07
CA LEU A 62 -4.52 7.56 -7.85
C LEU A 62 -4.37 6.05 -7.71
N THR A 63 -5.29 5.39 -7.02
CA THR A 63 -5.28 3.93 -6.85
C THR A 63 -5.55 3.25 -8.18
N GLN A 64 -6.56 3.69 -8.94
CA GLN A 64 -6.94 3.11 -10.22
C GLN A 64 -5.83 3.31 -11.28
N GLU A 65 -5.36 4.54 -11.47
CA GLU A 65 -4.36 4.89 -12.49
C GLU A 65 -2.93 4.44 -12.09
N GLY A 66 -2.63 4.46 -10.79
CA GLY A 66 -1.33 4.08 -10.24
C GLY A 66 -1.13 2.57 -10.12
N MET A 67 -2.17 1.81 -9.74
CA MET A 67 -2.05 0.35 -9.62
C MET A 67 -1.92 -0.33 -10.98
N ASP A 68 -2.56 0.18 -12.03
CA ASP A 68 -2.41 -0.38 -13.39
C ASP A 68 -0.98 -0.20 -13.93
N SER A 69 -0.34 0.95 -13.65
CA SER A 69 1.04 1.22 -14.05
C SER A 69 2.05 0.37 -13.27
N VAL A 70 1.85 0.21 -11.96
CA VAL A 70 2.71 -0.62 -11.10
C VAL A 70 2.56 -2.10 -11.46
N LYS A 71 1.34 -2.57 -11.72
CA LYS A 71 1.08 -3.96 -12.12
C LYS A 71 1.74 -4.28 -13.47
N THR A 72 1.58 -3.41 -14.46
CA THR A 72 2.19 -3.57 -15.79
C THR A 72 3.72 -3.62 -15.71
N ALA A 73 4.34 -2.76 -14.89
CA ALA A 73 5.79 -2.77 -14.70
C ALA A 73 6.26 -4.06 -14.02
N THR A 74 5.53 -4.54 -13.02
CA THR A 74 5.88 -5.77 -12.27
C THR A 74 5.75 -7.01 -13.16
N ASP A 75 4.69 -7.10 -13.97
CA ASP A 75 4.49 -8.19 -14.94
C ASP A 75 5.60 -8.21 -16.01
N GLY A 76 6.02 -7.04 -16.47
CA GLY A 76 7.15 -6.88 -17.40
C GLY A 76 8.48 -7.36 -16.81
N ILE A 77 8.78 -6.98 -15.56
CA ILE A 77 9.98 -7.41 -14.84
C ILE A 77 9.98 -8.93 -14.65
N GLN A 78 8.85 -9.52 -14.25
CA GLN A 78 8.74 -10.96 -14.03
C GLN A 78 8.93 -11.75 -15.33
N THR A 79 8.36 -11.26 -16.43
CA THR A 79 8.56 -11.86 -17.76
C THR A 79 10.03 -11.79 -18.22
N SER A 80 10.70 -10.65 -18.02
CA SER A 80 12.12 -10.51 -18.34
C SER A 80 13.01 -11.42 -17.51
N LEU A 81 12.73 -11.60 -16.22
CA LEU A 81 13.46 -12.53 -15.36
C LEU A 81 13.28 -13.97 -15.81
N GLN A 82 12.05 -14.35 -16.17
CA GLN A 82 11.75 -15.71 -16.64
C GLN A 82 12.47 -16.02 -17.97
N HIS A 83 12.43 -15.10 -18.94
CA HIS A 83 13.21 -15.25 -20.19
C HIS A 83 14.71 -15.31 -19.94
N PHE A 84 15.23 -14.47 -19.04
CA PHE A 84 16.64 -14.50 -18.69
C PHE A 84 17.06 -15.84 -18.10
N GLU A 85 16.26 -16.39 -17.19
CA GLU A 85 16.51 -17.70 -16.58
C GLU A 85 16.46 -18.83 -17.62
N GLU A 86 15.44 -18.83 -18.48
CA GLU A 86 15.27 -19.80 -19.57
C GLU A 86 16.43 -19.78 -20.58
N GLU A 87 16.94 -18.59 -20.92
CA GLU A 87 18.01 -18.44 -21.91
C GLU A 87 19.41 -18.61 -21.31
N THR A 88 19.62 -18.16 -20.08
CA THR A 88 20.94 -18.07 -19.46
C THR A 88 21.33 -19.35 -18.75
N THR A 89 20.40 -20.00 -18.04
CA THR A 89 20.67 -21.27 -17.35
C THR A 89 21.27 -22.35 -18.26
N PRO A 90 20.71 -22.64 -19.46
CA PRO A 90 21.30 -23.63 -20.34
C PRO A 90 22.66 -23.18 -20.91
N ARG A 91 22.92 -21.87 -21.03
CA ARG A 91 24.24 -21.35 -21.44
C ARG A 91 25.27 -21.58 -20.34
N ILE A 92 24.94 -21.26 -19.09
CA ILE A 92 25.78 -21.50 -17.91
C ILE A 92 26.10 -23.00 -17.78
N ASN A 93 25.09 -23.86 -17.90
CA ASN A 93 25.27 -25.32 -17.82
C ASN A 93 26.11 -25.88 -18.98
N ARG A 94 26.10 -25.24 -20.16
CA ARG A 94 27.01 -25.62 -21.26
C ARG A 94 28.44 -25.22 -20.99
N ILE A 95 28.66 -24.03 -20.42
CA ILE A 95 29.99 -23.55 -20.04
C ILE A 95 30.59 -24.46 -18.96
N GLN A 96 29.80 -24.82 -17.94
CA GLN A 96 30.25 -25.74 -16.88
C GLN A 96 30.69 -27.10 -17.45
N ARG A 97 29.88 -27.70 -18.32
CA ARG A 97 30.26 -28.96 -18.98
C ARG A 97 31.53 -28.83 -19.80
N HIS A 98 31.70 -27.77 -20.59
CA HIS A 98 32.96 -27.55 -21.31
C HIS A 98 34.17 -27.40 -20.39
N ILE A 99 33.99 -26.85 -19.19
CA ILE A 99 35.08 -26.77 -18.19
C ILE A 99 35.38 -28.15 -17.61
N GLU A 100 34.37 -28.97 -17.35
CA GLU A 100 34.54 -30.36 -16.90
C GLU A 100 35.27 -31.19 -17.96
N ASP A 101 34.77 -31.17 -19.21
CA ASP A 101 35.37 -31.86 -20.35
C ASP A 101 36.85 -31.46 -20.52
N LEU A 102 37.16 -30.15 -20.44
CA LEU A 102 38.54 -29.64 -20.51
C LEU A 102 39.44 -30.14 -19.37
N ASN A 103 38.92 -30.26 -18.14
CA ASN A 103 39.71 -30.76 -17.02
C ASN A 103 40.00 -32.25 -17.18
N GLU A 104 39.00 -33.03 -17.63
CA GLU A 104 39.14 -34.47 -17.86
C GLU A 104 40.16 -34.74 -18.98
N ASP A 105 40.08 -34.00 -20.10
CA ASP A 105 41.06 -34.08 -21.20
C ASP A 105 42.50 -33.73 -20.74
N ILE A 106 42.65 -32.80 -19.80
CA ILE A 106 43.95 -32.42 -19.24
C ILE A 106 44.49 -33.52 -18.31
N GLU A 107 43.64 -34.09 -17.45
CA GLU A 107 44.03 -35.18 -16.54
C GLU A 107 44.46 -36.43 -17.30
N GLU A 108 43.71 -36.85 -18.33
CA GLU A 108 44.08 -38.00 -19.18
C GLU A 108 45.43 -37.78 -19.86
N GLN A 109 45.67 -36.58 -20.42
CA GLN A 109 46.97 -36.27 -21.05
C GLN A 109 48.13 -36.29 -20.05
N VAL A 110 47.92 -35.86 -18.81
CA VAL A 110 48.95 -35.88 -17.77
C VAL A 110 49.24 -37.32 -17.32
N GLU A 111 48.23 -38.18 -17.21
CA GLU A 111 48.43 -39.61 -16.93
C GLU A 111 49.17 -40.33 -18.07
N GLU A 112 48.80 -40.09 -19.34
CA GLU A 112 49.51 -40.68 -20.48
C GLU A 112 51.00 -40.28 -20.55
N ILE A 113 51.32 -39.04 -20.19
CA ILE A 113 52.71 -38.57 -20.14
C ILE A 113 53.49 -39.25 -19.00
N ASN A 114 52.85 -39.50 -17.86
CA ASN A 114 53.49 -40.15 -16.71
C ASN A 114 53.63 -41.68 -16.89
N LEU A 115 52.78 -42.32 -17.70
CA LEU A 115 52.87 -43.75 -18.01
C LEU A 115 53.91 -44.11 -19.08
N ASN A 116 54.35 -43.12 -19.87
CA ASN A 116 55.34 -43.28 -20.95
C ASN A 116 56.78 -42.87 -20.55
N ASN A 117 57.03 -42.60 -19.27
CA ASN A 117 58.36 -42.41 -18.64
C ASN A 117 58.67 -43.56 -17.68
#